data_AF-A0A5J9VHW7-F1
#
_entry.id   AF-A0A5J9VHW7-F1
#
_cell.length_a   1.000
_cell.length_b   1.000
_cell.length_c   1.000
_cell.angle_alpha   90.00
_cell.angle_beta   90.00
_cell.angle_gamma   90.00
#
_symmetry.space_group_name_H-M   'P 1'
#
loop_
_entity.id
_entity.type
_entity.pdbx_description
1 polymer ?
#
loop_
_entity_poly.entity_id
_entity_poly.type
_entity_poly.pdbx_seq_one_letter_code
_entity_poly.pdbx_strand_id
1 'polypeptide(L)'
;MVRAAAGGKRPRKRRRRLRRAGLSSRAVGPDCFTHLNDDLLRSITSRLPIRSAASLSGASRHFRAQVPTLLDRVDSLTLHEPHFPKPLPDAPPLRLRRLAIAPHSAIPPSTFGPILQTAAGHGLTELSIRLSRRARVPKRVLSIRSLVVLTLDTCAVPRWSQPTVPCLRTLRLNRVAIHQEIINKIVASASCLETLDMQYCSGLGAGGCCTVESSSVKNLIFRPPLKQAEVVVRAPGLRTITLYTRAKARSLELAPAPEVRKVYLHISKPRRPMNSFRVRSFLDAATRLNLLNLRGLAIKMLSSEYKDSPNFGVVFQDIRILSVSLDFSREREAVFLLKLLESCPNLQRLTLSDVNTDEVAEANEDKADEANKDMAHETDEDMPPETDEDMAAEIDEDDVGPCFIDHEERLTNIPCLTTSLVEFSFLGFKPEEYEKSLMVCLLTKAKNLKKVGVQFEEGELAAVKEIMSVMKAPTHQRTYHKFASLYMESDYS
;
A
#
# COMPACT_ATOMS: atom_id res chain seq x y z
N MET A 1 -76.99 -12.70 -42.53
CA MET A 1 -76.39 -11.37 -42.26
C MET A 1 -74.87 -11.50 -42.34
N VAL A 2 -74.28 -11.10 -43.49
CA VAL A 2 -73.34 -9.94 -43.63
C VAL A 2 -71.93 -10.26 -43.12
N ARG A 3 -71.03 -10.75 -44.00
CA ARG A 3 -69.88 -10.09 -44.69
C ARG A 3 -68.52 -10.43 -44.02
N ALA A 4 -67.62 -11.14 -44.73
CA ALA A 4 -66.43 -10.63 -45.45
C ALA A 4 -65.22 -10.39 -44.49
N ALA A 5 -63.94 -10.61 -44.81
CA ALA A 5 -63.23 -10.71 -46.08
C ALA A 5 -61.88 -11.45 -45.92
N ALA A 6 -61.31 -11.78 -47.09
CA ALA A 6 -60.05 -12.44 -47.38
C ALA A 6 -58.76 -11.78 -46.82
N GLY A 7 -57.67 -12.56 -46.77
CA GLY A 7 -56.34 -12.00 -46.54
C GLY A 7 -55.20 -13.01 -46.55
N GLY A 8 -54.89 -13.62 -47.71
CA GLY A 8 -53.68 -14.41 -47.90
C GLY A 8 -52.41 -13.58 -47.73
N LYS A 9 -51.41 -14.11 -47.03
CA LYS A 9 -50.08 -13.50 -46.89
C LYS A 9 -48.99 -14.41 -47.44
N ARG A 10 -48.38 -13.92 -48.53
CA ARG A 10 -47.26 -14.46 -49.32
C ARG A 10 -45.97 -14.61 -48.50
N PRO A 11 -45.06 -15.54 -48.86
CA PRO A 11 -43.75 -15.68 -48.23
C PRO A 11 -42.84 -14.50 -48.58
N ARG A 12 -42.33 -13.81 -47.55
CA ARG A 12 -41.38 -12.70 -47.69
C ARG A 12 -40.00 -13.22 -48.14
N LYS A 13 -39.67 -12.99 -49.42
CA LYS A 13 -38.30 -12.99 -49.96
C LYS A 13 -37.40 -12.09 -49.10
N ARG A 14 -36.52 -12.68 -48.28
CA ARG A 14 -35.46 -11.96 -47.58
C ARG A 14 -34.37 -11.60 -48.60
N ARG A 15 -34.49 -10.39 -49.14
CA ARG A 15 -33.56 -9.73 -50.05
C ARG A 15 -32.17 -9.69 -49.39
N ARG A 16 -31.25 -10.55 -49.85
CA ARG A 16 -29.81 -10.39 -49.62
C ARG A 16 -29.40 -9.01 -50.13
N ARG A 17 -29.14 -8.06 -49.23
CA ARG A 17 -28.36 -6.86 -49.58
C ARG A 17 -26.91 -7.31 -49.72
N LEU A 18 -26.55 -7.79 -50.92
CA LEU A 18 -25.20 -7.63 -51.43
C LEU A 18 -24.94 -6.12 -51.50
N ARG A 19 -24.21 -5.59 -50.52
CA ARG A 19 -23.40 -4.40 -50.79
C ARG A 19 -22.20 -4.90 -51.59
N ARG A 20 -22.30 -4.73 -52.91
CA ARG A 20 -21.14 -4.56 -53.78
C ARG A 20 -20.33 -3.39 -53.22
N ALA A 21 -19.20 -3.70 -52.61
CA ALA A 21 -17.99 -2.89 -52.70
C ALA A 21 -16.93 -3.80 -53.32
N GLY A 22 -17.16 -4.17 -54.58
CA GLY A 22 -16.11 -4.65 -55.45
C GLY A 22 -15.61 -3.43 -56.20
N LEU A 23 -14.35 -3.04 -55.95
CA LEU A 23 -13.40 -2.41 -56.88
C LEU A 23 -12.15 -2.00 -56.09
N SER A 24 -11.16 -2.91 -56.06
CA SER A 24 -9.74 -2.57 -56.24
C SER A 24 -8.88 -3.84 -56.14
N SER A 25 -8.94 -4.68 -57.18
CA SER A 25 -7.72 -5.37 -57.61
C SER A 25 -6.84 -4.34 -58.33
N ARG A 26 -5.98 -3.64 -57.58
CA ARG A 26 -4.70 -3.01 -58.00
C ARG A 26 -4.33 -1.86 -57.06
N ALA A 27 -3.43 -2.14 -56.13
CA ALA A 27 -2.26 -1.31 -55.86
C ALA A 27 -1.32 -2.16 -55.00
N VAL A 28 -0.36 -2.79 -55.65
CA VAL A 28 0.91 -3.16 -55.04
C VAL A 28 1.62 -1.84 -54.77
N GLY A 29 1.22 -1.16 -53.70
CA GLY A 29 1.95 -0.04 -53.13
C GLY A 29 2.65 -0.53 -51.87
N PRO A 30 3.86 -0.03 -51.55
CA PRO A 30 4.48 -0.32 -50.27
C PRO A 30 3.50 0.04 -49.15
N ASP A 31 3.21 -0.93 -48.30
CA ASP A 31 2.50 -0.74 -47.05
C ASP A 31 3.13 0.47 -46.31
N CYS A 32 2.37 1.34 -45.66
CA CYS A 32 2.90 2.57 -45.02
C CYS A 32 3.99 2.28 -43.96
N PHE A 33 4.15 1.01 -43.61
CA PHE A 33 5.05 0.46 -42.62
C PHE A 33 6.24 -0.31 -43.22
N THR A 34 6.41 -0.35 -44.56
CA THR A 34 7.55 -1.05 -45.22
C THR A 34 8.92 -0.51 -44.80
N HIS A 35 8.99 0.73 -44.32
CA HIS A 35 10.23 1.36 -43.88
C HIS A 35 10.55 1.14 -42.40
N LEU A 36 9.65 0.51 -41.63
CA LEU A 36 9.90 0.23 -40.22
C LEU A 36 10.72 -1.06 -40.06
N ASN A 37 11.80 -0.97 -39.29
CA ASN A 37 12.59 -2.13 -38.89
C ASN A 37 11.72 -3.14 -38.13
N ASP A 38 11.94 -4.44 -38.36
CA ASP A 38 11.24 -5.54 -37.70
C ASP A 38 11.32 -5.46 -36.17
N ASP A 39 12.40 -4.95 -35.61
CA ASP A 39 12.53 -4.74 -34.15
C ASP A 39 11.59 -3.65 -33.62
N LEU A 40 11.38 -2.59 -34.40
CA LEU A 40 10.42 -1.52 -34.07
C LEU A 40 8.99 -2.01 -34.24
N LEU A 41 8.71 -2.77 -35.30
CA LEU A 41 7.41 -3.41 -35.51
C LEU A 41 7.08 -4.37 -34.37
N ARG A 42 8.06 -5.16 -33.90
CA ARG A 42 7.91 -6.08 -32.77
C ARG A 42 7.71 -5.32 -31.45
N SER A 43 8.40 -4.20 -31.25
CA SER A 43 8.20 -3.32 -30.09
C SER A 43 6.81 -2.69 -30.08
N ILE A 44 6.34 -2.14 -31.20
CA ILE A 44 5.01 -1.55 -31.36
C ILE A 44 3.93 -2.61 -31.13
N THR A 45 4.07 -3.78 -31.74
CA THR A 45 3.08 -4.86 -31.61
C THR A 45 3.06 -5.50 -30.23
N SER A 46 4.20 -5.63 -29.55
CA SER A 46 4.26 -6.15 -28.17
C SER A 46 3.57 -5.26 -27.12
N ARG A 47 3.27 -4.00 -27.46
CA ARG A 47 2.58 -3.04 -26.58
C ARG A 47 1.08 -2.93 -26.87
N LEU A 48 0.58 -3.64 -27.88
CA LEU A 48 -0.81 -3.56 -28.30
C LEU A 48 -1.63 -4.71 -27.71
N PRO A 49 -2.87 -4.46 -27.25
CA PRO A 49 -3.79 -5.53 -26.89
C PRO A 49 -4.00 -6.50 -28.06
N ILE A 50 -4.15 -7.81 -27.78
CA ILE A 50 -4.26 -8.87 -28.79
C ILE A 50 -5.33 -8.56 -29.86
N ARG A 51 -6.47 -7.98 -29.47
CA ARG A 51 -7.55 -7.57 -30.41
C ARG A 51 -7.10 -6.47 -31.37
N SER A 52 -6.32 -5.51 -30.89
CA SER A 52 -5.78 -4.42 -31.70
C SER A 52 -4.65 -4.91 -32.60
N ALA A 53 -3.78 -5.80 -32.10
CA ALA A 53 -2.74 -6.45 -32.89
C ALA A 53 -3.33 -7.33 -34.02
N ALA A 54 -4.41 -8.06 -33.74
CA ALA A 54 -5.15 -8.83 -34.73
C ALA A 54 -5.86 -7.94 -35.77
N SER A 55 -6.30 -6.74 -35.38
CA SER A 55 -6.88 -5.78 -36.32
C SER A 55 -5.81 -5.18 -37.26
N LEU A 56 -4.61 -4.89 -36.73
CA LEU A 56 -3.48 -4.42 -37.53
C LEU A 56 -2.90 -5.47 -38.48
N SER A 57 -2.98 -6.76 -38.12
CA SER A 57 -2.61 -7.86 -39.03
C SER A 57 -3.52 -7.95 -40.26
N GLY A 58 -4.76 -7.44 -40.14
CA GLY A 58 -5.69 -7.27 -41.24
C GLY A 58 -5.30 -6.13 -42.18
N ALA A 59 -4.71 -5.07 -41.62
CA ALA A 59 -4.36 -3.84 -42.34
C ALA A 59 -2.99 -3.88 -43.05
N SER A 60 -2.02 -4.63 -42.50
CA SER A 60 -0.64 -4.65 -43.02
C SER A 60 -0.08 -6.08 -43.17
N ARG A 61 0.65 -6.34 -44.27
CA ARG A 61 1.32 -7.62 -44.50
C ARG A 61 2.53 -7.81 -43.57
N HIS A 62 3.24 -6.74 -43.22
CA HIS A 62 4.37 -6.79 -42.30
C HIS A 62 3.93 -7.06 -40.86
N PHE A 63 2.84 -6.42 -40.41
CA PHE A 63 2.24 -6.76 -39.13
C PHE A 63 1.67 -8.19 -39.13
N ARG A 64 1.14 -8.69 -40.26
CA ARG A 64 0.67 -10.08 -40.39
C ARG A 64 1.78 -11.12 -40.21
N ALA A 65 3.03 -10.81 -40.56
CA ALA A 65 4.16 -11.71 -40.34
C ALA A 65 4.62 -11.74 -38.87
N GLN A 66 4.52 -10.61 -38.16
CA GLN A 66 4.93 -10.50 -36.75
C GLN A 66 3.84 -10.97 -35.76
N VAL A 67 2.55 -10.88 -36.14
CA VAL A 67 1.42 -11.21 -35.25
C VAL A 67 1.33 -12.69 -34.84
N PRO A 68 1.65 -13.70 -35.67
CA PRO A 68 1.74 -15.10 -35.23
C PRO A 68 2.69 -15.29 -34.04
N THR A 69 3.85 -14.62 -34.03
CA THR A 69 4.81 -14.68 -32.91
C THR A 69 4.30 -14.04 -31.61
N LEU A 70 3.22 -13.25 -31.69
CA LEU A 70 2.49 -12.67 -30.56
C LEU A 70 1.22 -13.45 -30.21
N LEU A 71 0.62 -14.14 -31.17
CA LEU A 71 -0.51 -15.06 -30.96
C LEU A 71 -0.03 -16.36 -30.28
N ASP A 72 1.25 -16.70 -30.43
CA ASP A 72 1.97 -17.68 -29.61
C ASP A 72 2.25 -17.16 -28.18
N ARG A 73 1.67 -16.02 -27.76
CA ARG A 73 1.78 -15.51 -26.40
C ARG A 73 0.38 -15.27 -25.84
N VAL A 74 -0.03 -16.13 -24.91
CA VAL A 74 -1.17 -15.82 -24.05
C VAL A 74 -0.62 -14.92 -22.95
N ASP A 75 -0.70 -13.61 -23.14
CA ASP A 75 -0.13 -12.65 -22.19
C ASP A 75 -0.80 -12.72 -20.82
N SER A 76 -2.11 -13.00 -20.76
CA SER A 76 -2.86 -13.12 -19.51
C SER A 76 -4.05 -14.05 -19.65
N LEU A 77 -4.24 -14.91 -18.65
CA LEU A 77 -5.39 -15.79 -18.55
C LEU A 77 -5.99 -15.73 -17.15
N THR A 78 -7.31 -15.59 -17.05
CA THR A 78 -8.05 -15.68 -15.79
C THR A 78 -8.92 -16.93 -15.80
N LEU A 79 -8.80 -17.76 -14.78
CA LEU A 79 -9.54 -19.01 -14.63
C LEU A 79 -10.44 -18.95 -13.41
N HIS A 80 -11.73 -19.20 -13.63
CA HIS A 80 -12.74 -19.41 -12.60
C HIS A 80 -13.14 -20.89 -12.47
N GLU A 81 -12.90 -21.66 -13.52
CA GLU A 81 -13.20 -23.08 -13.63
C GLU A 81 -11.90 -23.87 -13.89
N PRO A 82 -11.84 -25.17 -13.53
CA PRO A 82 -10.64 -26.00 -13.67
C PRO A 82 -10.38 -26.47 -15.10
N HIS A 83 -11.01 -25.83 -16.08
CA HIS A 83 -10.81 -26.11 -17.49
C HIS A 83 -10.29 -24.87 -18.17
N PHE A 84 -9.29 -25.04 -19.02
CA PHE A 84 -8.95 -23.96 -19.93
C PHE A 84 -10.15 -23.76 -20.88
N PRO A 85 -10.58 -22.50 -21.14
CA PRO A 85 -11.68 -22.24 -22.07
C PRO A 85 -11.44 -22.83 -23.48
N LYS A 86 -10.18 -23.12 -23.80
CA LYS A 86 -9.68 -23.96 -24.89
C LYS A 86 -8.43 -24.69 -24.39
N PRO A 87 -8.24 -26.01 -24.62
CA PRO A 87 -6.97 -26.66 -24.26
C PRO A 87 -5.81 -25.86 -24.85
N LEU A 88 -4.78 -25.55 -24.04
CA LEU A 88 -3.57 -24.95 -24.59
C LEU A 88 -3.04 -25.92 -25.65
N PRO A 89 -2.76 -25.46 -26.88
CA PRO A 89 -2.04 -26.26 -27.85
C PRO A 89 -0.77 -26.85 -27.22
N ASP A 90 -0.59 -28.17 -27.32
CA ASP A 90 0.62 -28.87 -26.87
C ASP A 90 1.88 -28.46 -27.65
N ALA A 91 1.71 -27.66 -28.72
CA ALA A 91 2.80 -27.17 -29.54
C ALA A 91 3.46 -25.93 -28.89
N PRO A 92 4.77 -25.97 -28.56
CA PRO A 92 5.54 -24.74 -28.34
C PRO A 92 5.47 -23.86 -29.60
N PRO A 93 5.45 -22.52 -29.47
CA PRO A 93 6.01 -21.75 -28.37
C PRO A 93 4.98 -20.89 -27.63
N LEU A 94 3.90 -21.47 -27.09
CA LEU A 94 2.99 -20.71 -26.25
C LEU A 94 3.68 -20.24 -24.96
N ARG A 95 3.94 -18.94 -24.81
CA ARG A 95 4.43 -18.35 -23.55
C ARG A 95 3.25 -17.75 -22.78
N LEU A 96 2.76 -18.47 -21.78
CA LEU A 96 1.74 -17.94 -20.87
C LEU A 96 2.44 -17.05 -19.84
N ARG A 97 2.35 -15.73 -19.99
CA ARG A 97 3.08 -14.81 -19.10
C ARG A 97 2.40 -14.66 -17.74
N ARG A 98 1.08 -14.45 -17.73
CA ARG A 98 0.28 -14.17 -16.53
C ARG A 98 -0.88 -15.16 -16.37
N LEU A 99 -1.06 -15.68 -15.17
CA LEU A 99 -2.18 -16.54 -14.82
C LEU A 99 -2.85 -16.04 -13.54
N ALA A 100 -4.17 -15.83 -13.60
CA ALA A 100 -5.00 -15.51 -12.45
C ALA A 100 -5.97 -16.67 -12.20
N ILE A 101 -6.04 -17.17 -10.97
CA ILE A 101 -6.95 -18.24 -10.56
C ILE A 101 -7.84 -17.71 -9.45
N ALA A 102 -9.15 -17.69 -9.71
CA ALA A 102 -10.16 -17.23 -8.77
C ALA A 102 -11.38 -18.18 -8.85
N PRO A 103 -11.29 -19.37 -8.24
CA PRO A 103 -12.33 -20.37 -8.37
C PRO A 103 -13.61 -19.96 -7.64
N HIS A 104 -14.74 -20.42 -8.17
CA HIS A 104 -15.98 -20.42 -7.42
C HIS A 104 -15.86 -21.32 -6.17
N SER A 105 -16.58 -20.98 -5.10
CA SER A 105 -16.46 -21.61 -3.78
C SER A 105 -16.66 -23.13 -3.77
N ALA A 106 -17.33 -23.69 -4.78
CA ALA A 106 -17.60 -25.11 -4.93
C ALA A 106 -16.42 -25.92 -5.51
N ILE A 107 -15.38 -25.28 -6.05
CA ILE A 107 -14.31 -25.96 -6.78
C ILE A 107 -13.09 -26.13 -5.87
N PRO A 108 -12.63 -27.37 -5.63
CA PRO A 108 -11.46 -27.60 -4.79
C PRO A 108 -10.19 -27.04 -5.47
N PRO A 109 -9.29 -26.36 -4.71
CA PRO A 109 -8.07 -25.76 -5.27
C PRO A 109 -7.12 -26.79 -5.91
N SER A 110 -7.15 -28.04 -5.44
CA SER A 110 -6.32 -29.14 -5.97
C SER A 110 -6.56 -29.39 -7.45
N THR A 111 -7.75 -29.10 -7.97
CA THR A 111 -8.12 -29.29 -9.38
C THR A 111 -7.32 -28.37 -10.31
N PHE A 112 -6.75 -27.27 -9.80
CA PHE A 112 -5.88 -26.38 -10.57
C PHE A 112 -4.41 -26.85 -10.63
N GLY A 113 -4.07 -27.94 -9.93
CA GLY A 113 -2.71 -28.49 -9.91
C GLY A 113 -2.14 -28.81 -11.30
N PRO A 114 -2.85 -29.56 -12.16
CA PRO A 114 -2.40 -29.87 -13.51
C PRO A 114 -2.24 -28.62 -14.38
N ILE A 115 -3.20 -27.69 -14.30
CA ILE A 115 -3.19 -26.39 -15.00
C ILE A 115 -1.93 -25.59 -14.67
N LEU A 116 -1.60 -25.51 -13.38
CA LEU A 116 -0.40 -24.81 -12.91
C LEU A 116 0.88 -25.46 -13.42
N GLN A 117 0.92 -26.79 -13.53
CA GLN A 117 2.07 -27.51 -14.07
C GLN A 117 2.24 -27.26 -15.56
N THR A 118 1.16 -27.31 -16.34
CA THR A 118 1.18 -26.96 -17.76
C THR A 118 1.61 -25.51 -17.94
N ALA A 119 1.02 -24.57 -17.20
CA ALA A 119 1.38 -23.15 -17.21
C ALA A 119 2.87 -22.91 -16.87
N ALA A 120 3.40 -23.63 -15.88
CA ALA A 120 4.82 -23.55 -15.53
C ALA A 120 5.72 -24.03 -16.68
N GLY A 121 5.33 -25.09 -17.40
CA GLY A 121 6.02 -25.56 -18.62
C GLY A 121 6.03 -24.54 -19.75
N HIS A 122 5.02 -23.66 -19.80
CA HIS A 122 4.91 -22.56 -20.76
C HIS A 122 5.59 -21.25 -20.30
N GLY A 123 6.42 -21.29 -19.26
CA GLY A 123 7.22 -20.14 -18.83
C GLY A 123 6.46 -19.07 -18.05
N LEU A 124 5.51 -19.47 -17.20
CA LEU A 124 4.74 -18.58 -16.33
C LEU A 124 5.63 -17.64 -15.50
N THR A 125 5.39 -16.33 -15.61
CA THR A 125 6.15 -15.30 -14.88
C THR A 125 5.34 -14.60 -13.80
N GLU A 126 4.03 -14.45 -13.97
CA GLU A 126 3.17 -13.76 -13.00
C GLU A 126 1.98 -14.66 -12.65
N LEU A 127 1.79 -14.90 -11.35
CA LEU A 127 0.72 -15.77 -10.85
C LEU A 127 -0.07 -15.03 -9.78
N SER A 128 -1.39 -14.99 -9.94
CA SER A 128 -2.32 -14.47 -8.95
C SER A 128 -3.30 -15.57 -8.56
N ILE A 129 -3.38 -15.90 -7.29
CA ILE A 129 -4.32 -16.91 -6.78
C ILE A 129 -5.16 -16.28 -5.68
N ARG A 130 -6.48 -16.30 -5.88
CA ARG A 130 -7.47 -15.88 -4.89
C ARG A 130 -8.36 -17.08 -4.59
N LEU A 131 -8.32 -17.61 -3.38
CA LEU A 131 -9.16 -18.77 -3.00
C LEU A 131 -10.17 -18.38 -1.93
N SER A 132 -11.23 -19.19 -1.78
CA SER A 132 -12.14 -19.07 -0.64
C SER A 132 -11.41 -19.28 0.70
N ARG A 133 -11.92 -18.67 1.78
CA ARG A 133 -11.22 -18.52 3.08
C ARG A 133 -10.53 -19.81 3.53
N ARG A 134 -9.21 -19.74 3.73
CA ARG A 134 -8.31 -20.82 4.22
C ARG A 134 -8.18 -22.04 3.30
N ALA A 135 -8.71 -22.00 2.08
CA ALA A 135 -8.45 -23.04 1.11
C ALA A 135 -6.94 -23.11 0.81
N ARG A 136 -6.41 -24.33 0.78
CA ARG A 136 -4.97 -24.55 0.67
C ARG A 136 -4.49 -24.34 -0.76
N VAL A 137 -3.41 -23.58 -0.90
CA VAL A 137 -2.73 -23.39 -2.18
C VAL A 137 -2.17 -24.74 -2.66
N PRO A 138 -2.25 -25.06 -3.97
CA PRO A 138 -1.66 -26.27 -4.51
C PRO A 138 -0.16 -26.38 -4.22
N LYS A 139 0.32 -27.58 -3.88
CA LYS A 139 1.69 -27.84 -3.39
C LYS A 139 2.80 -27.24 -4.26
N ARG A 140 2.59 -27.13 -5.58
CA ARG A 140 3.62 -26.76 -6.57
C ARG A 140 3.66 -25.27 -6.93
N VAL A 141 2.75 -24.45 -6.41
CA VAL A 141 2.70 -23.00 -6.72
C VAL A 141 4.02 -22.31 -6.39
N LEU A 142 4.60 -22.67 -5.25
CA LEU A 142 5.86 -22.12 -4.77
C LEU A 142 7.10 -22.82 -5.37
N SER A 143 6.95 -23.71 -6.35
CA SER A 143 8.07 -24.42 -6.99
C SER A 143 8.31 -23.99 -8.44
N ILE A 144 7.58 -22.98 -8.92
CA ILE A 144 7.68 -22.48 -10.30
C ILE A 144 8.91 -21.55 -10.39
N ARG A 145 9.98 -22.04 -11.03
CA ARG A 145 11.28 -21.34 -11.08
C ARG A 145 11.26 -20.05 -11.91
N SER A 146 10.41 -19.97 -12.93
CA SER A 146 10.28 -18.81 -13.83
C SER A 146 9.50 -17.64 -13.23
N LEU A 147 8.96 -17.82 -12.01
CA LEU A 147 8.00 -16.90 -11.42
C LEU A 147 8.72 -15.63 -10.91
N VAL A 148 8.25 -14.48 -11.38
CA VAL A 148 8.74 -13.14 -11.06
C VAL A 148 7.80 -12.41 -10.12
N VAL A 149 6.49 -12.59 -10.27
CA VAL A 149 5.45 -11.95 -9.45
C VAL A 149 4.47 -12.99 -8.91
N LEU A 150 4.33 -13.09 -7.59
CA LEU A 150 3.35 -13.94 -6.93
C LEU A 150 2.40 -13.10 -6.09
N THR A 151 1.10 -13.22 -6.36
CA THR A 151 0.04 -12.63 -5.54
C THR A 151 -0.85 -13.74 -5.00
N LEU A 152 -0.96 -13.82 -3.68
CA LEU A 152 -1.81 -14.76 -2.97
C LEU A 152 -2.84 -13.99 -2.14
N ASP A 153 -4.11 -14.33 -2.30
CA ASP A 153 -5.23 -13.67 -1.62
C ASP A 153 -6.18 -14.71 -0.98
N THR A 154 -6.57 -14.44 0.26
CA THR A 154 -7.53 -15.21 1.09
C THR A 154 -7.26 -16.72 1.23
N CYS A 155 -6.06 -17.19 0.89
CA CYS A 155 -5.68 -18.61 0.86
C CYS A 155 -4.78 -19.03 2.04
N ALA A 156 -4.55 -20.34 2.19
CA ALA A 156 -3.60 -20.90 3.16
C ALA A 156 -2.40 -21.58 2.46
N VAL A 157 -1.18 -21.26 2.89
CA VAL A 157 0.04 -21.92 2.42
C VAL A 157 0.37 -23.09 3.34
N PRO A 158 0.42 -24.34 2.83
CA PRO A 158 0.73 -25.50 3.66
C PRO A 158 2.15 -25.45 4.26
N ARG A 159 2.31 -25.94 5.50
CA ARG A 159 3.62 -25.98 6.22
C ARG A 159 4.68 -26.83 5.52
N TRP A 160 4.29 -27.86 4.79
CA TRP A 160 5.19 -28.73 4.04
C TRP A 160 5.58 -28.16 2.66
N SER A 161 5.24 -26.90 2.37
CA SER A 161 5.64 -26.28 1.10
C SER A 161 7.16 -26.06 1.09
N GLN A 162 7.81 -26.46 -0.01
CA GLN A 162 9.23 -26.20 -0.24
C GLN A 162 9.37 -25.15 -1.35
N PRO A 163 9.43 -23.86 -0.98
CA PRO A 163 9.52 -22.78 -1.96
C PRO A 163 10.87 -22.84 -2.69
N THR A 164 10.82 -22.83 -4.02
CA THR A 164 11.97 -22.77 -4.94
C THR A 164 11.66 -21.75 -6.03
N VAL A 165 11.72 -20.47 -5.65
CA VAL A 165 11.34 -19.32 -6.49
C VAL A 165 12.50 -18.33 -6.66
N PRO A 166 13.60 -18.73 -7.34
CA PRO A 166 14.82 -17.95 -7.42
C PRO A 166 14.65 -16.60 -8.15
N CYS A 167 13.75 -16.54 -9.13
CA CYS A 167 13.53 -15.35 -9.95
C CYS A 167 12.49 -14.38 -9.37
N LEU A 168 11.93 -14.67 -8.20
CA LEU A 168 10.85 -13.88 -7.62
C LEU A 168 11.34 -12.49 -7.23
N ARG A 169 10.67 -11.46 -7.76
CA ARG A 169 10.95 -10.05 -7.48
C ARG A 169 9.85 -9.40 -6.65
N THR A 170 8.62 -9.88 -6.75
CA THR A 170 7.47 -9.31 -6.03
C THR A 170 6.63 -10.42 -5.43
N LEU A 171 6.48 -10.38 -4.10
CA LEU A 171 5.58 -11.24 -3.36
C LEU A 171 4.49 -10.38 -2.69
N ARG A 172 3.23 -10.68 -2.96
CA ARG A 172 2.08 -10.03 -2.32
C ARG A 172 1.20 -11.07 -1.64
N LEU A 173 1.01 -10.92 -0.34
CA LEU A 173 0.24 -11.81 0.51
C LEU A 173 -0.86 -11.02 1.20
N ASN A 174 -2.12 -11.23 0.79
CA ASN A 174 -3.27 -10.55 1.35
C ASN A 174 -4.19 -11.55 2.07
N ARG A 175 -4.41 -11.37 3.37
CA ARG A 175 -5.26 -12.24 4.20
C ARG A 175 -4.87 -13.72 4.08
N VAL A 176 -3.57 -14.01 3.93
CA VAL A 176 -3.03 -15.36 3.73
C VAL A 176 -2.68 -16.00 5.07
N ALA A 177 -3.03 -17.28 5.25
CA ALA A 177 -2.52 -18.07 6.37
C ALA A 177 -1.17 -18.72 5.98
N ILE A 178 -0.07 -18.20 6.51
CA ILE A 178 1.29 -18.63 6.20
C ILE A 178 2.15 -18.68 7.49
N HIS A 179 2.98 -19.71 7.59
CA HIS A 179 3.91 -19.87 8.70
C HIS A 179 5.19 -19.08 8.49
N GLN A 180 5.76 -18.54 9.56
CA GLN A 180 7.02 -17.77 9.54
C GLN A 180 8.16 -18.55 8.89
N GLU A 181 8.28 -19.85 9.17
CA GLU A 181 9.26 -20.72 8.53
C GLU A 181 9.17 -20.72 6.99
N ILE A 182 7.96 -20.61 6.44
CA ILE A 182 7.75 -20.60 4.99
C ILE A 182 8.13 -19.25 4.40
N ILE A 183 7.86 -18.15 5.11
CA ILE A 183 8.33 -16.81 4.72
C ILE A 183 9.85 -16.81 4.66
N ASN A 184 10.51 -17.30 5.72
CA ASN A 184 11.98 -17.40 5.77
C ASN A 184 12.53 -18.22 4.60
N LYS A 185 11.90 -19.37 4.29
CA LYS A 185 12.29 -20.18 3.13
C LYS A 185 12.07 -19.46 1.80
N ILE A 186 10.97 -18.71 1.63
CA ILE A 186 10.72 -17.94 0.40
C ILE A 186 11.80 -16.86 0.25
N VAL A 187 12.03 -16.07 1.30
CA VAL A 187 13.01 -14.97 1.30
C VAL A 187 14.43 -15.50 1.08
N ALA A 188 14.80 -16.62 1.69
CA ALA A 188 16.09 -17.28 1.46
C ALA A 188 16.23 -17.84 0.03
N SER A 189 15.13 -18.34 -0.56
CA SER A 189 15.14 -18.88 -1.93
C SER A 189 15.13 -17.80 -3.02
N ALA A 190 14.57 -16.63 -2.73
CA ALA A 190 14.34 -15.55 -3.70
C ALA A 190 15.42 -14.47 -3.57
N SER A 191 16.60 -14.74 -4.14
CA SER A 191 17.75 -13.82 -4.08
C SER A 191 17.52 -12.46 -4.76
N CYS A 192 16.51 -12.37 -5.63
CA CYS A 192 16.14 -11.15 -6.36
C CYS A 192 14.87 -10.47 -5.81
N LEU A 193 14.38 -10.85 -4.62
CA LEU A 193 13.12 -10.33 -4.08
C LEU A 193 13.27 -8.84 -3.75
N GLU A 194 12.60 -7.96 -4.51
CA GLU A 194 12.67 -6.51 -4.32
C GLU A 194 11.49 -5.98 -3.51
N THR A 195 10.30 -6.57 -3.66
CA THR A 195 9.07 -6.10 -3.00
C THR A 195 8.39 -7.24 -2.26
N LEU A 196 8.21 -7.03 -0.95
CA LEU A 196 7.46 -7.91 -0.06
C LEU A 196 6.28 -7.13 0.52
N ASP A 197 5.07 -7.57 0.19
CA ASP A 197 3.82 -6.99 0.68
C ASP A 197 3.04 -8.04 1.46
N MET A 198 2.84 -7.79 2.74
CA MET A 198 2.19 -8.68 3.68
C MET A 198 1.08 -7.93 4.41
N GLN A 199 -0.17 -8.24 4.06
CA GLN A 199 -1.36 -7.62 4.64
C GLN A 199 -2.25 -8.66 5.28
N TYR A 200 -2.56 -8.48 6.56
CA TYR A 200 -3.42 -9.30 7.39
C TYR A 200 -3.07 -10.80 7.35
N CYS A 201 -1.78 -11.13 7.23
CA CYS A 201 -1.30 -12.50 7.15
C CYS A 201 -1.34 -13.17 8.53
N SER A 202 -1.92 -14.37 8.61
CA SER A 202 -2.06 -15.14 9.86
C SER A 202 -1.19 -16.40 9.84
N GLY A 203 -1.00 -17.06 10.99
CA GLY A 203 -0.23 -18.31 11.06
C GLY A 203 1.26 -18.16 11.39
N LEU A 204 1.71 -16.95 11.76
CA LEU A 204 3.09 -16.59 12.13
C LEU A 204 3.57 -17.19 13.48
N GLY A 205 3.08 -18.37 13.86
CA GLY A 205 3.49 -19.09 15.07
C GLY A 205 2.66 -18.80 16.33
N ALA A 206 2.85 -19.63 17.35
CA ALA A 206 2.34 -19.40 18.69
C ALA A 206 3.10 -18.19 19.27
N GLY A 207 2.40 -17.06 19.45
CA GLY A 207 3.01 -15.79 19.87
C GLY A 207 2.96 -14.68 18.82
N GLY A 208 2.64 -14.97 17.55
CA GLY A 208 2.45 -13.92 16.54
C GLY A 208 3.70 -13.08 16.28
N CYS A 209 4.87 -13.71 16.27
CA CYS A 209 6.15 -13.07 15.94
C CYS A 209 6.39 -13.08 14.42
N CYS A 210 6.77 -11.94 13.86
CA CYS A 210 7.13 -11.82 12.45
C CYS A 210 8.57 -11.34 12.30
N THR A 211 9.42 -12.17 11.70
CA THR A 211 10.81 -11.80 11.39
C THR A 211 11.02 -11.71 9.88
N VAL A 212 11.67 -10.65 9.41
CA VAL A 212 11.98 -10.48 8.00
C VAL A 212 13.46 -10.16 7.87
N GLU A 213 14.24 -11.14 7.43
CA GLU A 213 15.68 -10.99 7.22
C GLU A 213 15.99 -11.18 5.74
N SER A 214 16.40 -10.11 5.06
CA SER A 214 16.66 -10.15 3.63
C SER A 214 17.70 -9.12 3.21
N SER A 215 18.66 -9.54 2.39
CA SER A 215 19.62 -8.63 1.75
C SER A 215 19.07 -8.00 0.46
N SER A 216 18.02 -8.57 -0.14
CA SER A 216 17.51 -8.15 -1.46
C SER A 216 16.28 -7.23 -1.40
N VAL A 217 15.49 -7.31 -0.32
CA VAL A 217 14.21 -6.59 -0.20
C VAL A 217 14.45 -5.08 -0.12
N LYS A 218 13.84 -4.35 -1.07
CA LYS A 218 13.91 -2.89 -1.18
C LYS A 218 12.62 -2.22 -0.73
N ASN A 219 11.48 -2.87 -0.90
CA ASN A 219 10.18 -2.33 -0.51
C ASN A 219 9.45 -3.33 0.39
N LEU A 220 9.10 -2.91 1.59
CA LEU A 220 8.35 -3.70 2.56
C LEU A 220 7.04 -2.99 2.90
N ILE A 221 5.92 -3.69 2.69
CA ILE A 221 4.61 -3.30 3.23
C ILE A 221 4.21 -4.39 4.21
N PHE A 222 3.97 -3.99 5.45
CA PHE A 222 3.62 -4.88 6.54
C PHE A 222 2.44 -4.31 7.31
N ARG A 223 1.28 -4.94 7.12
CA ARG A 223 0.02 -4.66 7.82
C ARG A 223 -0.40 -5.93 8.55
N PRO A 224 -0.16 -6.05 9.85
CA PRO A 224 -0.40 -7.29 10.56
C PRO A 224 -1.87 -7.52 10.92
N PRO A 225 -2.25 -8.78 11.21
CA PRO A 225 -3.53 -9.07 11.84
C PRO A 225 -3.52 -8.68 13.34
N LEU A 226 -4.70 -8.66 13.96
CA LEU A 226 -4.91 -8.29 15.37
C LEU A 226 -4.09 -9.07 16.40
N LYS A 227 -3.55 -10.24 16.05
CA LYS A 227 -2.84 -11.15 16.98
C LYS A 227 -1.32 -11.02 16.97
N GLN A 228 -0.75 -10.06 16.25
CA GLN A 228 0.70 -9.94 16.20
C GLN A 228 1.27 -9.32 17.48
N ALA A 229 2.29 -9.96 18.05
CA ALA A 229 2.98 -9.46 19.24
C ALA A 229 4.36 -8.88 18.92
N GLU A 230 5.09 -9.42 17.95
CA GLU A 230 6.50 -9.02 17.72
C GLU A 230 6.80 -8.83 16.24
N VAL A 231 7.61 -7.82 15.93
CA VAL A 231 8.08 -7.53 14.57
C VAL A 231 9.58 -7.26 14.61
N VAL A 232 10.35 -8.01 13.81
CA VAL A 232 11.79 -7.75 13.62
C VAL A 232 12.07 -7.67 12.12
N VAL A 233 12.63 -6.55 11.67
CA VAL A 233 13.00 -6.34 10.26
C VAL A 233 14.50 -6.08 10.15
N ARG A 234 15.22 -6.99 9.48
CA ARG A 234 16.63 -6.88 9.14
C ARG A 234 16.81 -6.86 7.63
N ALA A 235 16.70 -5.67 7.03
CA ALA A 235 16.84 -5.46 5.60
C ALA A 235 17.73 -4.24 5.30
N PRO A 236 19.06 -4.40 5.17
CA PRO A 236 19.97 -3.26 5.00
C PRO A 236 19.77 -2.51 3.67
N GLY A 237 19.30 -3.20 2.62
CA GLY A 237 18.99 -2.63 1.31
C GLY A 237 17.61 -1.98 1.19
N LEU A 238 16.90 -1.78 2.31
CA LEU A 238 15.54 -1.28 2.32
C LEU A 238 15.48 0.19 1.87
N ARG A 239 14.56 0.50 0.96
CA ARG A 239 14.32 1.84 0.39
C ARG A 239 12.98 2.43 0.81
N THR A 240 11.97 1.57 0.93
CA THR A 240 10.62 1.95 1.36
C THR A 240 10.14 0.98 2.41
N ILE A 241 9.65 1.49 3.54
CA ILE A 241 8.96 0.70 4.55
C ILE A 241 7.60 1.32 4.85
N THR A 242 6.58 0.48 4.90
CA THR A 242 5.26 0.81 5.40
C THR A 242 4.88 -0.23 6.44
N LEU A 243 4.91 0.16 7.72
CA LEU A 243 4.70 -0.73 8.85
C LEU A 243 3.57 -0.19 9.71
N TYR A 244 2.60 -1.05 9.98
CA TYR A 244 1.54 -0.82 10.95
C TYR A 244 1.73 -1.79 12.10
N THR A 245 1.55 -1.35 13.35
CA THR A 245 1.36 -2.25 14.49
C THR A 245 -0.12 -2.34 14.83
N ARG A 246 -0.46 -3.27 15.72
CA ARG A 246 -1.81 -3.46 16.28
C ARG A 246 -1.73 -3.43 17.80
N ALA A 247 -2.87 -3.28 18.46
CA ALA A 247 -2.96 -3.07 19.90
C ALA A 247 -2.34 -4.21 20.76
N LYS A 248 -2.04 -5.38 20.18
CA LYS A 248 -1.38 -6.49 20.87
C LYS A 248 0.14 -6.53 20.67
N ALA A 249 0.71 -5.62 19.90
CA ALA A 249 2.15 -5.53 19.67
C ALA A 249 2.89 -5.19 20.97
N ARG A 250 3.94 -5.95 21.26
CA ARG A 250 4.80 -5.84 22.44
C ARG A 250 6.25 -5.55 22.07
N SER A 251 6.69 -5.90 20.85
CA SER A 251 8.06 -5.67 20.40
C SER A 251 8.13 -5.20 18.95
N LEU A 252 8.93 -4.19 18.68
CA LEU A 252 9.28 -3.73 17.34
C LEU A 252 10.77 -3.44 17.26
N GLU A 253 11.47 -4.13 16.37
CA GLU A 253 12.88 -3.89 16.06
C GLU A 253 13.07 -3.66 14.56
N LEU A 254 13.66 -2.52 14.21
CA LEU A 254 14.12 -2.20 12.86
C LEU A 254 15.63 -2.07 12.89
N ALA A 255 16.33 -2.93 12.14
CA ALA A 255 17.78 -2.85 12.01
C ALA A 255 18.20 -1.71 11.06
N PRO A 256 19.41 -1.15 11.20
CA PRO A 256 19.92 -0.08 10.34
C PRO A 256 19.75 -0.32 8.83
N ALA A 257 19.22 0.67 8.11
CA ALA A 257 19.01 0.62 6.66
C ALA A 257 19.39 1.96 5.98
N PRO A 258 20.64 2.13 5.54
CA PRO A 258 21.15 3.42 5.05
C PRO A 258 20.58 3.86 3.70
N GLU A 259 20.01 2.94 2.92
CA GLU A 259 19.37 3.26 1.64
C GLU A 259 17.92 3.75 1.77
N VAL A 260 17.37 3.82 2.98
CA VAL A 260 15.94 4.13 3.17
C VAL A 260 15.62 5.55 2.72
N ARG A 261 14.54 5.68 1.94
CA ARG A 261 14.05 6.94 1.38
C ARG A 261 12.66 7.30 1.87
N LYS A 262 11.83 6.31 2.17
CA LYS A 262 10.44 6.50 2.57
C LYS A 262 10.10 5.60 3.74
N VAL A 263 9.66 6.21 4.82
CA VAL A 263 9.29 5.53 6.06
C VAL A 263 7.87 5.92 6.42
N TYR A 264 7.00 4.93 6.53
CA TYR A 264 5.66 5.07 7.08
C TYR A 264 5.55 4.12 8.27
N LEU A 265 5.54 4.67 9.48
CA LEU A 265 5.37 3.93 10.72
C LEU A 265 4.09 4.37 11.39
N HIS A 266 3.21 3.42 11.62
CA HIS A 266 1.97 3.64 12.33
C HIS A 266 1.92 2.73 13.55
N ILE A 267 1.97 3.32 14.73
CA ILE A 267 1.97 2.58 15.99
C ILE A 267 0.61 2.75 16.67
N SER A 268 -0.23 1.72 16.64
CA SER A 268 -1.52 1.73 17.34
C SER A 268 -1.32 1.75 18.86
N LYS A 269 -2.30 2.26 19.61
CA LYS A 269 -2.30 2.21 21.08
C LYS A 269 -2.27 0.78 21.60
N PRO A 270 -1.20 0.37 22.31
CA PRO A 270 -1.09 -1.01 22.76
C PRO A 270 -1.94 -1.22 24.02
N ARG A 271 -2.57 -2.39 24.15
CA ARG A 271 -3.36 -2.78 25.34
C ARG A 271 -2.49 -3.05 26.56
N ARG A 272 -1.20 -3.31 26.33
CA ARG A 272 -0.18 -3.56 27.36
C ARG A 272 1.06 -2.75 26.99
N PRO A 273 1.90 -2.35 27.95
CA PRO A 273 3.14 -1.65 27.64
C PRO A 273 3.99 -2.45 26.66
N MET A 274 4.68 -1.73 25.77
CA MET A 274 5.53 -2.33 24.75
C MET A 274 6.87 -2.67 25.40
N ASN A 275 7.18 -3.96 25.51
CA ASN A 275 8.40 -4.46 26.16
C ASN A 275 9.69 -4.02 25.46
N SER A 276 9.65 -3.83 24.14
CA SER A 276 10.82 -3.38 23.38
C SER A 276 10.43 -2.56 22.17
N PHE A 277 11.06 -1.40 22.02
CA PHE A 277 10.94 -0.56 20.84
C PHE A 277 12.34 -0.12 20.44
N ARG A 278 12.80 -0.62 19.29
CA ARG A 278 14.17 -0.43 18.78
C ARG A 278 14.10 0.08 17.34
N VAL A 279 13.84 1.37 17.17
CA VAL A 279 13.73 2.02 15.85
C VAL A 279 14.79 3.11 15.67
N ARG A 280 15.38 3.60 16.75
CA ARG A 280 16.41 4.63 16.72
C ARG A 280 17.56 4.29 15.79
N SER A 281 18.17 3.12 15.93
CA SER A 281 19.31 2.72 15.08
C SER A 281 18.98 2.68 13.59
N PHE A 282 17.71 2.45 13.25
CA PHE A 282 17.21 2.52 11.88
C PHE A 282 17.12 3.96 11.37
N LEU A 283 16.56 4.87 12.17
CA LEU A 283 16.46 6.29 11.81
C LEU A 283 17.83 6.98 11.80
N ASP A 284 18.70 6.67 12.76
CA ASP A 284 20.07 7.17 12.83
C ASP A 284 20.92 6.74 11.62
N ALA A 285 20.56 5.65 10.94
CA ALA A 285 21.21 5.24 9.70
C ALA A 285 20.62 5.88 8.43
N ALA A 286 19.43 6.51 8.52
CA ALA A 286 18.58 6.88 7.39
C ALA A 286 19.03 8.18 6.67
N THR A 287 20.27 8.21 6.20
CA THR A 287 20.90 9.40 5.57
C THR A 287 20.20 9.90 4.29
N ARG A 288 19.46 9.04 3.58
CA ARG A 288 18.77 9.34 2.31
C ARG A 288 17.26 9.51 2.43
N LEU A 289 16.77 9.67 3.67
CA LEU A 289 15.36 9.76 3.97
C LEU A 289 14.76 11.01 3.32
N ASN A 290 13.71 10.83 2.51
CA ASN A 290 12.98 11.92 1.84
C ASN A 290 11.61 12.14 2.49
N LEU A 291 10.95 11.05 2.88
CA LEU A 291 9.63 11.07 3.48
C LEU A 291 9.62 10.29 4.78
N LEU A 292 9.21 10.96 5.85
CA LEU A 292 8.97 10.37 7.16
C LEU A 292 7.51 10.61 7.56
N ASN A 293 6.78 9.52 7.79
CA ASN A 293 5.41 9.55 8.26
C ASN A 293 5.30 8.72 9.55
N LEU A 294 5.01 9.37 10.66
CA LEU A 294 4.90 8.80 12.00
C LEU A 294 3.48 9.00 12.50
N ARG A 295 2.71 7.92 12.66
CA ARG A 295 1.28 7.97 13.02
C ARG A 295 0.97 7.18 14.29
N GLY A 296 -0.17 7.49 14.91
CA GLY A 296 -0.53 6.96 16.23
C GLY A 296 0.53 7.33 17.28
N LEU A 297 0.92 6.37 18.13
CA LEU A 297 1.91 6.57 19.19
C LEU A 297 3.38 6.54 18.73
N ALA A 298 3.65 6.64 17.43
CA ALA A 298 5.01 6.54 16.90
C ALA A 298 5.95 7.60 17.49
N ILE A 299 5.50 8.86 17.60
CA ILE A 299 6.29 9.94 18.20
C ILE A 299 6.51 9.67 19.69
N LYS A 300 5.48 9.29 20.45
CA LYS A 300 5.61 8.94 21.86
C LYS A 300 6.71 7.90 22.07
N MET A 301 6.66 6.79 21.35
CA MET A 301 7.65 5.71 21.50
C MET A 301 9.06 6.13 21.11
N LEU A 302 9.20 6.92 20.04
CA LEU A 302 10.50 7.47 19.63
C LEU A 302 11.04 8.47 20.67
N SER A 303 10.20 9.34 21.21
CA SER A 303 10.62 10.31 22.23
C SER A 303 11.22 9.63 23.46
N SER A 304 10.66 8.49 23.87
CA SER A 304 11.21 7.65 24.95
C SER A 304 12.54 7.00 24.58
N GLU A 305 12.70 6.48 23.34
CA GLU A 305 13.95 5.85 22.88
C GLU A 305 15.13 6.85 22.76
N TYR A 306 14.83 8.14 22.60
CA TYR A 306 15.82 9.23 22.53
C TYR A 306 16.01 9.97 23.87
N LYS A 307 15.40 9.51 24.97
CA LYS A 307 15.47 10.19 26.28
C LYS A 307 16.92 10.39 26.74
N ASP A 308 17.74 9.34 26.68
CA ASP A 308 19.11 9.35 27.23
C ASP A 308 20.17 9.95 26.28
N SER A 309 19.85 10.05 24.99
CA SER A 309 20.73 10.68 24.02
C SER A 309 19.87 11.38 22.96
N PRO A 310 19.56 12.66 23.19
CA PRO A 310 18.46 13.36 22.51
C PRO A 310 18.74 13.73 21.05
N ASN A 311 19.96 13.54 20.58
CA ASN A 311 20.38 13.94 19.25
C ASN A 311 20.27 12.76 18.28
N PHE A 312 19.72 13.04 17.10
CA PHE A 312 19.81 12.14 15.95
C PHE A 312 21.28 11.98 15.57
N GLY A 313 21.66 10.75 15.21
CA GLY A 313 22.99 10.45 14.68
C GLY A 313 23.24 11.07 13.30
N VAL A 314 22.21 11.63 12.66
CA VAL A 314 22.24 12.18 11.30
C VAL A 314 21.39 13.45 11.18
N VAL A 315 21.79 14.30 10.25
CA VAL A 315 20.95 15.40 9.75
C VAL A 315 20.24 14.93 8.48
N PHE A 316 18.91 15.04 8.45
CA PHE A 316 18.08 14.58 7.34
C PHE A 316 18.03 15.60 6.20
N GLN A 317 19.14 15.72 5.46
CA GLN A 317 19.28 16.69 4.37
C GLN A 317 18.25 16.51 3.24
N ASP A 318 17.82 15.26 3.01
CA ASP A 318 16.92 14.89 1.92
C ASP A 318 15.44 14.91 2.31
N ILE A 319 15.09 15.07 3.60
CA ILE A 319 13.69 15.09 4.01
C ILE A 319 12.99 16.30 3.35
N ARG A 320 11.91 16.00 2.63
CA ARG A 320 11.02 16.99 2.01
C ARG A 320 9.63 16.92 2.59
N ILE A 321 9.20 15.75 3.05
CA ILE A 321 7.85 15.52 3.58
C ILE A 321 7.97 14.92 4.98
N LEU A 322 7.45 15.64 5.96
CA LEU A 322 7.31 15.17 7.34
C LEU A 322 5.82 15.16 7.70
N SER A 323 5.32 14.01 8.12
CA SER A 323 3.97 13.87 8.65
C SER A 323 4.06 13.20 10.02
N VAL A 324 3.44 13.79 11.03
CA VAL A 324 3.50 13.29 12.40
C VAL A 324 2.14 13.38 13.08
N SER A 325 1.80 12.38 13.89
CA SER A 325 0.72 12.45 14.87
C SER A 325 1.29 12.74 16.25
N LEU A 326 0.70 13.69 16.97
CA LEU A 326 1.19 14.20 18.25
C LEU A 326 0.05 14.32 19.25
N ASP A 327 0.36 14.07 20.51
CA ASP A 327 -0.46 14.47 21.65
C ASP A 327 0.07 15.80 22.19
N PHE A 328 -0.58 16.91 21.83
CA PHE A 328 -0.15 18.27 22.22
C PHE A 328 -0.27 18.54 23.73
N SER A 329 -0.97 17.68 24.48
CA SER A 329 -0.96 17.73 25.94
C SER A 329 0.39 17.32 26.53
N ARG A 330 1.23 16.60 25.77
CA ARG A 330 2.53 16.09 26.23
C ARG A 330 3.69 16.92 25.72
N GLU A 331 4.38 17.57 26.66
CA GLU A 331 5.57 18.36 26.35
C GLU A 331 6.67 17.55 25.66
N ARG A 332 6.91 16.30 26.08
CA ARG A 332 7.95 15.44 25.50
C ARG A 332 7.75 15.20 23.99
N GLU A 333 6.50 15.07 23.54
CA GLU A 333 6.19 14.85 22.12
C GLU A 333 6.42 16.13 21.31
N ALA A 334 6.03 17.29 21.85
CA ALA A 334 6.30 18.60 21.26
C ALA A 334 7.80 18.91 21.16
N VAL A 335 8.56 18.69 22.24
CA VAL A 335 10.02 18.86 22.25
C VAL A 335 10.70 17.94 21.22
N PHE A 336 10.20 16.72 21.05
CA PHE A 336 10.71 15.79 20.05
C PHE A 336 10.41 16.24 18.61
N LEU A 337 9.22 16.79 18.35
CA LEU A 337 8.90 17.43 17.06
C LEU A 337 9.92 18.53 16.73
N LEU A 338 10.22 19.42 17.67
CA LEU A 338 11.16 20.53 17.45
C LEU A 338 12.55 20.00 17.04
N LYS A 339 13.05 18.97 17.74
CA LYS A 339 14.33 18.33 17.39
C LYS A 339 14.31 17.70 16.00
N LEU A 340 13.18 17.10 15.62
CA LEU A 340 13.02 16.52 14.29
C LEU A 340 13.04 17.61 13.22
N LEU A 341 12.36 18.73 13.44
CA LEU A 341 12.36 19.89 12.54
C LEU A 341 13.75 20.54 12.41
N GLU A 342 14.48 20.70 13.52
CA GLU A 342 15.88 21.16 13.56
C GLU A 342 16.78 20.27 12.69
N SER A 343 16.49 18.96 12.64
CA SER A 343 17.24 17.98 11.86
C SER A 343 16.81 17.89 10.38
N CYS A 344 15.81 18.65 9.94
CA CYS A 344 15.24 18.61 8.58
C CYS A 344 15.38 19.97 7.86
N PRO A 345 16.59 20.38 7.43
CA PRO A 345 16.86 21.74 6.93
C PRO A 345 16.11 22.11 5.63
N ASN A 346 15.68 21.12 4.85
CA ASN A 346 15.08 21.31 3.52
C ASN A 346 13.62 20.88 3.46
N LEU A 347 12.91 20.89 4.60
CA LEU A 347 11.53 20.45 4.71
C LEU A 347 10.61 21.32 3.83
N GLN A 348 9.80 20.69 2.97
CA GLN A 348 8.88 21.38 2.05
C GLN A 348 7.42 21.23 2.48
N ARG A 349 7.05 20.07 3.03
CA ARG A 349 5.69 19.77 3.48
C ARG A 349 5.71 19.27 4.91
N LEU A 350 4.98 19.95 5.79
CA LEU A 350 4.73 19.52 7.16
C LEU A 350 3.25 19.16 7.33
N THR A 351 2.97 18.00 7.89
CA THR A 351 1.62 17.59 8.27
C THR A 351 1.60 17.19 9.75
N LEU A 352 0.78 17.89 10.54
CA LEU A 352 0.52 17.56 11.93
C LEU A 352 -0.88 16.94 12.04
N SER A 353 -1.04 15.97 12.92
CA SER A 353 -2.35 15.39 13.27
C SER A 353 -2.47 15.13 14.76
N ASP A 354 -3.68 15.30 15.31
CA ASP A 354 -4.00 14.86 16.67
C ASP A 354 -4.03 13.32 16.70
N VAL A 355 -3.30 12.69 17.62
CA VAL A 355 -3.32 11.23 17.83
C VAL A 355 -4.75 10.69 17.98
N ASN A 356 -5.65 11.46 18.59
CA ASN A 356 -7.04 11.05 18.79
C ASN A 356 -7.83 10.92 17.48
N THR A 357 -7.44 11.64 16.42
CA THR A 357 -8.10 11.50 15.10
C THR A 357 -7.74 10.21 14.38
N ASP A 358 -6.57 9.63 14.64
CA ASP A 358 -6.18 8.33 14.09
C ASP A 358 -6.94 7.18 14.80
N GLU A 359 -7.23 7.30 16.11
CA GLU A 359 -7.95 6.28 16.90
C GLU A 359 -9.40 6.04 16.42
N VAL A 360 -10.11 7.09 16.00
CA VAL A 360 -11.48 6.97 15.46
C VAL A 360 -11.51 6.22 14.13
N ALA A 361 -10.45 6.33 13.33
CA ALA A 361 -10.31 5.56 12.09
C ALA A 361 -10.01 4.08 12.38
N GLU A 362 -9.17 3.78 13.37
CA GLU A 362 -8.84 2.40 13.79
C GLU A 362 -10.06 1.65 14.34
N ALA A 363 -10.86 2.28 15.22
CA ALA A 363 -12.04 1.65 15.82
C ALA A 363 -13.09 1.22 14.78
N ASN A 364 -13.14 1.91 13.64
CA ASN A 364 -14.02 1.56 12.53
C ASN A 364 -13.47 0.42 11.66
N GLU A 365 -12.14 0.33 11.49
CA GLU A 365 -11.52 -0.81 10.80
C GLU A 365 -11.60 -2.11 11.63
N ASP A 366 -11.33 -2.04 12.94
CA ASP A 366 -11.34 -3.21 13.82
C ASP A 366 -12.75 -3.81 13.96
N LYS A 367 -13.81 -2.98 14.01
CA LYS A 367 -15.22 -3.44 13.97
C LYS A 367 -15.59 -4.14 12.67
N ALA A 368 -15.04 -3.71 11.54
CA ALA A 368 -15.28 -4.34 10.24
C ALA A 368 -14.57 -5.70 10.09
N ASP A 369 -13.42 -5.86 10.74
CA ASP A 369 -12.70 -7.14 10.77
C ASP A 369 -13.27 -8.13 11.81
N GLU A 370 -13.85 -7.66 12.92
CA GLU A 370 -14.59 -8.51 13.88
C GLU A 370 -15.92 -9.02 13.34
N ALA A 371 -16.68 -8.20 12.61
CA ALA A 371 -17.94 -8.63 11.96
C ALA A 371 -17.76 -9.77 10.93
N ASN A 372 -16.51 -10.08 10.54
CA ASN A 372 -16.17 -11.21 9.68
C ASN A 372 -15.87 -12.52 10.42
N LYS A 373 -15.98 -12.54 11.76
CA LYS A 373 -15.59 -13.65 12.63
C LYS A 373 -16.76 -14.41 13.26
N ASP A 374 -17.99 -13.96 13.07
CA ASP A 374 -19.18 -14.61 13.63
C ASP A 374 -19.70 -15.71 12.71
N MET A 375 -19.23 -16.93 12.95
CA MET A 375 -19.88 -18.24 12.74
C MET A 375 -18.81 -19.34 12.67
N ALA A 376 -18.18 -19.64 13.80
CA ALA A 376 -17.50 -20.92 14.01
C ALA A 376 -17.40 -21.22 15.51
N HIS A 377 -18.43 -21.90 15.99
CA HIS A 377 -18.54 -22.74 17.18
C HIS A 377 -17.77 -22.37 18.47
N GLU A 378 -18.58 -22.13 19.50
CA GLU A 378 -18.35 -22.41 20.91
C GLU A 378 -17.60 -23.72 21.13
N THR A 379 -16.51 -23.65 21.89
CA THR A 379 -16.13 -24.68 22.85
C THR A 379 -15.49 -23.98 24.04
N ASP A 380 -16.05 -24.27 25.20
CA ASP A 380 -15.62 -23.89 26.54
C ASP A 380 -14.12 -24.03 26.75
N GLU A 381 -13.47 -22.96 27.21
CA GLU A 381 -12.41 -23.06 28.19
C GLU A 381 -12.61 -21.96 29.23
N ASP A 382 -12.85 -22.39 30.46
CA ASP A 382 -12.84 -21.61 31.69
C ASP A 382 -11.60 -20.70 31.75
N MET A 383 -11.77 -19.42 31.43
CA MET A 383 -10.88 -18.38 31.92
C MET A 383 -11.51 -17.76 33.16
N PRO A 384 -10.79 -17.69 34.29
CA PRO A 384 -11.25 -16.92 35.44
C PRO A 384 -11.38 -15.43 35.04
N PRO A 385 -12.25 -14.68 35.73
CA PRO A 385 -12.43 -13.26 35.44
C PRO A 385 -11.10 -12.53 35.65
N GLU A 386 -10.60 -11.90 34.58
CA GLU A 386 -9.49 -10.94 34.68
C GLU A 386 -9.98 -9.81 35.59
N THR A 387 -9.46 -9.77 36.82
CA THR A 387 -9.64 -8.64 37.73
C THR A 387 -8.93 -7.43 37.12
N ASP A 388 -9.70 -6.38 36.86
CA ASP A 388 -9.27 -5.04 36.47
C ASP A 388 -8.55 -4.32 37.62
N GLU A 389 -7.59 -4.97 38.26
CA GLU A 389 -6.79 -4.44 39.35
C GLU A 389 -5.32 -4.60 38.98
N ASP A 390 -4.82 -3.56 38.31
CA ASP A 390 -3.45 -3.02 38.34
C ASP A 390 -3.17 -2.29 37.02
N MET A 391 -3.99 -1.26 36.75
CA MET A 391 -3.51 -0.11 35.99
C MET A 391 -2.50 0.62 36.87
N ALA A 392 -1.26 0.10 36.91
CA ALA A 392 -0.12 0.99 37.09
C ALA A 392 -0.08 1.88 35.84
N ALA A 393 -0.81 2.99 35.91
CA ALA A 393 -0.47 4.16 35.15
C ALA A 393 1.00 4.43 35.43
N GLU A 394 1.86 4.26 34.43
CA GLU A 394 3.06 5.08 34.36
C GLU A 394 2.56 6.52 34.21
N ILE A 395 2.25 7.13 35.37
CA ILE A 395 2.17 8.56 35.53
C ILE A 395 3.62 9.00 35.30
N ASP A 396 3.92 9.39 34.07
CA ASP A 396 5.08 10.22 33.81
C ASP A 396 4.91 11.48 34.67
N GLU A 397 5.66 11.59 35.77
CA GLU A 397 5.64 12.69 36.74
C GLU A 397 6.19 14.03 36.17
N ASP A 398 5.81 14.40 34.94
CA ASP A 398 6.13 15.71 34.35
C ASP A 398 4.85 16.35 33.75
N ASP A 399 3.76 16.38 34.51
CA ASP A 399 2.44 16.89 34.08
C ASP A 399 2.30 18.41 34.24
N VAL A 400 3.31 19.14 33.73
CA VAL A 400 3.13 20.55 33.36
C VAL A 400 2.96 20.54 31.85
N GLY A 401 1.74 20.84 31.38
CA GLY A 401 1.47 20.95 29.94
C GLY A 401 2.49 21.88 29.25
N PRO A 402 2.83 21.64 27.98
CA PRO A 402 3.93 22.35 27.33
C PRO A 402 3.74 23.87 27.37
N CYS A 403 4.72 24.57 27.94
CA CYS A 403 4.77 26.03 27.84
C CYS A 403 5.14 26.41 26.41
N PHE A 404 4.24 27.08 25.69
CA PHE A 404 4.54 27.49 24.30
C PHE A 404 5.68 28.51 24.22
N ILE A 405 5.86 29.34 25.25
CA ILE A 405 6.87 30.42 25.26
C ILE A 405 8.28 29.85 25.05
N ASP A 406 8.62 28.75 25.73
CA ASP A 406 9.94 28.10 25.61
C ASP A 406 10.12 27.43 24.23
N HIS A 407 9.02 27.02 23.60
CA HIS A 407 9.02 26.43 22.27
C HIS A 407 9.04 27.47 21.14
N GLU A 408 8.50 28.66 21.38
CA GLU A 408 8.44 29.74 20.40
C GLU A 408 9.84 30.16 19.98
N GLU A 409 10.74 30.43 20.93
CA GLU A 409 12.12 30.82 20.63
C GLU A 409 12.82 29.77 19.77
N ARG A 410 12.67 28.48 20.12
CA ARG A 410 13.23 27.38 19.33
C ARG A 410 12.66 27.34 17.92
N LEU A 411 11.33 27.39 17.77
CA LEU A 411 10.67 27.43 16.47
C LEU A 411 11.16 28.58 15.60
N THR A 412 11.40 29.76 16.19
CA THR A 412 11.91 30.91 15.44
C THR A 412 13.31 30.71 14.86
N ASN A 413 14.11 29.85 15.48
CA ASN A 413 15.48 29.55 15.07
C ASN A 413 15.56 28.39 14.06
N ILE A 414 14.45 27.72 13.73
CA ILE A 414 14.44 26.60 12.78
C ILE A 414 14.41 27.14 11.34
N PRO A 415 15.50 26.96 10.55
CA PRO A 415 15.62 27.59 9.24
C PRO A 415 14.66 27.02 8.20
N CYS A 416 14.28 25.74 8.30
CA CYS A 416 13.40 25.12 7.31
C CYS A 416 11.98 25.72 7.33
N LEU A 417 11.51 26.15 8.50
CA LEU A 417 10.19 26.78 8.65
C LEU A 417 10.11 28.13 7.92
N THR A 418 11.23 28.87 7.85
CA THR A 418 11.27 30.18 7.20
C THR A 418 11.68 30.13 5.73
N THR A 419 12.57 29.20 5.36
CA THR A 419 13.23 29.19 4.05
C THR A 419 12.71 28.13 3.08
N SER A 420 12.21 26.99 3.56
CA SER A 420 11.90 25.85 2.69
C SER A 420 10.46 25.38 2.74
N LEU A 421 9.72 25.66 3.82
CA LEU A 421 8.34 25.19 3.99
C LEU A 421 7.40 25.82 2.95
N VAL A 422 6.75 24.97 2.15
CA VAL A 422 5.83 25.35 1.07
C VAL A 422 4.40 24.96 1.38
N GLU A 423 4.20 23.83 2.03
CA GLU A 423 2.87 23.30 2.35
C GLU A 423 2.78 22.92 3.83
N PHE A 424 1.71 23.36 4.48
CA PHE A 424 1.39 23.01 5.85
C PHE A 424 0.00 22.38 5.92
N SER A 425 -0.16 21.33 6.71
CA SER A 425 -1.47 20.77 6.99
C SER A 425 -1.61 20.38 8.45
N PHE A 426 -2.74 20.71 9.05
CA PHE A 426 -3.11 20.33 10.40
C PHE A 426 -4.40 19.52 10.34
N LEU A 427 -4.37 18.26 10.78
CA LEU A 427 -5.53 17.38 10.77
C LEU A 427 -6.05 17.17 12.20
N GLY A 428 -7.32 17.50 12.47
CA GLY A 428 -7.89 17.40 13.82
C GLY A 428 -7.51 18.56 14.72
N PHE A 429 -7.33 19.75 14.15
CA PHE A 429 -6.97 20.97 14.86
C PHE A 429 -8.05 21.35 15.86
N LYS A 430 -7.62 21.65 17.10
CA LYS A 430 -8.44 22.25 18.16
C LYS A 430 -7.78 23.58 18.54
N PRO A 431 -8.53 24.70 18.63
CA PRO A 431 -7.95 26.01 18.93
C PRO A 431 -7.59 26.18 20.42
N GLU A 432 -6.95 25.18 21.02
CA GLU A 432 -6.32 25.26 22.34
C GLU A 432 -5.10 26.18 22.30
N GLU A 433 -4.67 26.68 23.46
CA GLU A 433 -3.64 27.72 23.56
C GLU A 433 -2.33 27.36 22.84
N TYR A 434 -1.86 26.12 23.00
CA TYR A 434 -0.64 25.64 22.35
C TYR A 434 -0.80 25.49 20.84
N GLU A 435 -1.83 24.77 20.38
CA GLU A 435 -2.07 24.53 18.95
C GLU A 435 -2.32 25.83 18.18
N LYS A 436 -3.10 26.74 18.77
CA LYS A 436 -3.33 28.09 18.24
C LYS A 436 -2.01 28.85 18.08
N SER A 437 -1.19 28.89 19.12
CA SER A 437 0.08 29.62 19.11
C SER A 437 1.08 29.02 18.12
N LEU A 438 1.14 27.68 18.03
CA LEU A 438 1.93 26.97 17.03
C LEU A 438 1.49 27.31 15.61
N MET A 439 0.19 27.28 15.33
CA MET A 439 -0.34 27.60 14.01
C MET A 439 -0.06 29.06 13.63
N VAL A 440 -0.28 30.02 14.55
CA VAL A 440 0.04 31.44 14.34
C VAL A 440 1.54 31.63 14.06
N CYS A 441 2.41 30.98 14.83
CA CYS A 441 3.86 31.07 14.65
C CYS A 441 4.28 30.54 13.26
N LEU A 442 3.78 29.37 12.86
CA LEU A 442 4.08 28.77 11.55
C LEU A 442 3.60 29.66 10.39
N LEU A 443 2.37 30.17 10.48
CA LEU A 443 1.80 31.09 9.48
C LEU A 443 2.60 32.40 9.38
N THR A 444 3.05 32.95 10.51
CA THR A 444 3.80 34.22 10.51
C THR A 444 5.23 34.06 9.97
N LYS A 445 5.85 32.91 10.19
CA LYS A 445 7.27 32.68 9.87
C LYS A 445 7.50 32.10 8.47
N ALA A 446 6.57 31.32 7.96
CA ALA A 446 6.74 30.61 6.69
C ALA A 446 6.56 31.53 5.47
N LYS A 447 7.66 32.16 5.03
CA LYS A 447 7.66 33.12 3.90
C LYS A 447 7.31 32.51 2.55
N ASN A 448 7.55 31.21 2.38
CA ASN A 448 7.36 30.48 1.11
C ASN A 448 6.10 29.61 1.11
N LEU A 449 5.22 29.78 2.11
CA LEU A 449 4.02 28.98 2.28
C LEU A 449 3.03 29.30 1.16
N LYS A 450 2.75 28.30 0.32
CA LYS A 450 1.80 28.40 -0.80
C LYS A 450 0.46 27.79 -0.47
N LYS A 451 0.43 26.87 0.48
CA LYS A 451 -0.77 26.08 0.76
C LYS A 451 -0.87 25.72 2.22
N VAL A 452 -2.05 25.96 2.79
CA VAL A 452 -2.39 25.61 4.17
C VAL A 452 -3.70 24.85 4.17
N GLY A 453 -3.72 23.70 4.82
CA GLY A 453 -4.92 22.88 4.97
C GLY A 453 -5.21 22.57 6.44
N VAL A 454 -6.37 22.94 6.95
CA VAL A 454 -6.75 22.71 8.36
C VAL A 454 -8.03 21.89 8.39
N GLN A 455 -8.00 20.74 9.07
CA GLN A 455 -9.18 19.93 9.39
C GLN A 455 -9.59 20.19 10.83
N PHE A 456 -10.85 20.53 11.08
CA PHE A 456 -11.37 20.91 12.40
C PHE A 456 -12.87 20.58 12.50
N GLU A 457 -13.41 20.62 13.72
CA GLU A 457 -14.84 20.40 13.98
C GLU A 457 -15.68 21.61 13.56
N GLU A 458 -16.96 21.42 13.22
CA GLU A 458 -17.81 22.48 12.65
C GLU A 458 -17.97 23.70 13.58
N GLY A 459 -17.96 23.49 14.90
CA GLY A 459 -18.03 24.56 15.90
C GLY A 459 -16.82 25.49 15.92
N GLU A 460 -15.66 25.05 15.43
CA GLU A 460 -14.40 25.78 15.52
C GLU A 460 -14.11 26.68 14.31
N LEU A 461 -15.08 26.78 13.37
CA LEU A 461 -14.90 27.53 12.13
C LEU A 461 -14.51 29.00 12.33
N ALA A 462 -15.10 29.66 13.33
CA ALA A 462 -14.82 31.07 13.61
C ALA A 462 -13.36 31.27 14.06
N ALA A 463 -12.90 30.45 15.02
CA ALA A 463 -11.53 30.49 15.53
C ALA A 463 -10.50 30.17 14.43
N VAL A 464 -10.75 29.17 13.60
CA VAL A 464 -9.85 28.82 12.48
C VAL A 464 -9.78 29.96 11.46
N LYS A 465 -10.90 30.60 11.13
CA LYS A 465 -10.89 31.79 10.24
C LYS A 465 -10.07 32.94 10.83
N GLU A 466 -10.22 33.20 12.12
CA GLU A 466 -9.45 34.23 12.83
C GLU A 466 -7.95 33.93 12.76
N ILE A 467 -7.53 32.71 13.06
CA ILE A 467 -6.11 32.33 13.00
C ILE A 467 -5.56 32.40 11.57
N MET A 468 -6.32 31.93 10.58
CA MET A 468 -5.93 31.97 9.18
C MET A 468 -5.84 33.41 8.62
N SER A 469 -6.50 34.38 9.27
CA SER A 469 -6.44 35.79 8.90
C SER A 469 -5.12 36.49 9.27
N VAL A 470 -4.24 35.82 10.03
CA VAL A 470 -2.91 36.34 10.40
C VAL A 470 -2.01 36.51 9.17
N MET A 471 -2.18 35.70 8.12
CA MET A 471 -1.49 35.90 6.84
C MET A 471 -2.25 36.85 5.92
N LYS A 472 -1.54 37.42 4.94
CA LYS A 472 -2.17 38.16 3.83
C LYS A 472 -3.30 37.31 3.22
N ALA A 473 -4.35 37.99 2.76
CA ALA A 473 -5.54 37.33 2.23
C ALA A 473 -5.18 36.24 1.20
N PRO A 474 -5.68 35.00 1.37
CA PRO A 474 -5.39 33.92 0.45
C PRO A 474 -5.90 34.26 -0.95
N THR A 475 -5.16 33.85 -1.98
CA THR A 475 -5.62 33.99 -3.37
C THR A 475 -6.89 33.19 -3.64
N HIS A 476 -7.04 32.08 -2.93
CA HIS A 476 -8.15 31.18 -3.10
C HIS A 476 -8.33 30.38 -1.81
N GLN A 477 -9.56 30.32 -1.33
CA GLN A 477 -9.91 29.63 -0.09
C GLN A 477 -11.14 28.75 -0.34
N ARG A 478 -11.04 27.47 0.01
CA ARG A 478 -12.13 26.51 -0.06
C ARG A 478 -12.38 25.92 1.31
N THR A 479 -13.64 25.91 1.72
CA THR A 479 -14.10 25.11 2.85
C THR A 479 -15.02 24.04 2.32
N TYR A 480 -14.76 22.79 2.65
CA TYR A 480 -15.62 21.67 2.27
C TYR A 480 -15.71 20.64 3.38
N HIS A 481 -16.81 19.90 3.41
CA HIS A 481 -16.97 18.79 4.35
C HIS A 481 -16.09 17.62 3.93
N LYS A 482 -15.35 17.08 4.90
CA LYS A 482 -14.60 15.83 4.76
C LYS A 482 -15.06 14.91 5.88
N PHE A 483 -15.93 13.96 5.53
CA PHE A 483 -16.65 13.11 6.48
C PHE A 483 -17.46 13.95 7.48
N ALA A 484 -17.22 13.79 8.79
CA ALA A 484 -17.91 14.50 9.87
C ALA A 484 -17.21 15.81 10.31
N SER A 485 -16.17 16.24 9.59
CA SER A 485 -15.37 17.43 9.92
C SER A 485 -15.32 18.42 8.77
N LEU A 486 -15.01 19.68 9.08
CA LEU A 486 -14.73 20.69 8.07
C LEU A 486 -13.24 20.64 7.71
N TYR A 487 -12.96 20.84 6.43
CA TYR A 487 -11.60 21.07 5.94
C TYR A 487 -11.55 22.42 5.24
N MET A 488 -10.63 23.27 5.68
CA MET A 488 -10.34 24.56 5.07
C MET A 488 -8.98 24.50 4.39
N GLU A 489 -8.97 24.79 3.10
CA GLU A 489 -7.78 24.85 2.27
C GLU A 489 -7.60 26.28 1.77
N SER A 490 -6.44 26.86 2.05
CA SER A 490 -6.07 28.22 1.65
C SER A 490 -4.80 28.18 0.80
N ASP A 491 -4.90 28.76 -0.40
CA ASP A 491 -3.78 28.92 -1.32
C ASP A 491 -3.27 30.38 -1.28
N TYR A 492 -1.96 30.55 -1.17
CA TYR A 492 -1.26 31.83 -1.08
C TYR A 492 -0.31 32.02 -2.27
N SER A 493 -0.24 33.25 -2.78
CA SER A 493 0.58 33.64 -3.95
C SER A 493 2.05 33.81 -3.63
#